data_AF-W4FG72-F1
#
_entry.id   AF-W4FG72-F1
#
_cell.length_a   1.000
_cell.length_b   1.000
_cell.length_c   1.000
_cell.angle_alpha   90.00
_cell.angle_beta   90.00
_cell.angle_gamma   90.00
#
_symmetry.space_group_name_H-M   'P 1'
#
loop_
_entity.id
_entity.type
_entity.pdbx_description
1 polymer ?
#
loop_
_entity_poly.entity_id
_entity_poly.type
_entity_poly.pdbx_seq_one_letter_code
_entity_poly.pdbx_strand_id
1 'polypeptide(L)' 'MVDARFVPTTNGYELLIKWCRLQDVENSWEPADNIFADVPVMFKAFCKAAKSAVIKEMAVAYEVK' A
#
# COMPACT_ATOMS: atom_id res chain seq x y z
N MET A 1 -4.25 1.76 -5.50
CA MET A 1 -2.88 1.35 -5.13
C MET A 1 -2.35 0.48 -6.25
N VAL A 2 -1.10 0.67 -6.62
CA VAL A 2 -0.46 0.01 -7.77
C VAL A 2 0.43 -1.14 -7.31
N ASP A 3 1.29 -0.86 -6.32
CA ASP A 3 2.26 -1.82 -5.79
C ASP A 3 2.56 -1.53 -4.31
N ALA A 4 3.30 -2.43 -3.66
CA ALA A 4 3.82 -2.23 -2.30
C ALA A 4 5.28 -2.66 -2.21
N ARG A 5 6.03 -2.03 -1.30
CA ARG A 5 7.40 -2.45 -0.95
C ARG A 5 7.61 -2.41 0.55
N PHE A 6 8.49 -3.28 1.02
CA PHE A 6 9.04 -3.18 2.36
C PHE A 6 10.28 -2.29 2.34
N VAL A 7 10.41 -1.40 3.33
CA VAL A 7 11.50 -0.46 3.47
C VAL A 7 12.32 -0.83 4.72
N PRO A 8 13.50 -1.44 4.57
CA PRO A 8 14.27 -1.94 5.72
C PRO A 8 14.76 -0.85 6.67
N THR A 9 15.01 0.36 6.16
CA THR A 9 15.54 1.48 6.95
C THR A 9 14.52 2.02 7.96
N THR A 10 13.24 2.01 7.60
CA THR A 10 12.14 2.43 8.48
C THR A 10 11.41 1.24 9.11
N ASN A 11 11.79 0.01 8.72
CA ASN A 11 11.10 -1.23 9.09
C ASN A 11 9.58 -1.14 8.85
N GLY A 12 9.19 -0.52 7.73
CA GLY A 12 7.80 -0.23 7.39
C GLY A 12 7.47 -0.56 5.94
N TYR A 13 6.22 -0.36 5.57
CA TYR A 13 5.76 -0.56 4.19
C TYR A 13 5.44 0.78 3.53
N GLU A 14 5.64 0.82 2.22
CA GLU A 14 5.18 1.91 1.37
C GLU A 14 4.32 1.36 0.24
N LEU A 15 3.36 2.16 -0.20
CA LEU A 15 2.45 1.88 -1.29
C LEU A 15 2.74 2.81 -2.45
N LEU A 16 2.79 2.27 -3.66
CA LEU A 16 2.79 3.10 -4.86
C LEU A 16 1.34 3.55 -5.16
N ILE A 17 1.08 4.84 -5.02
CA ILE A 17 -0.24 5.43 -5.18
C ILE A 17 -0.40 6.01 -6.57
N LYS A 18 -1.46 5.59 -7.26
CA LYS A 18 -1.98 6.28 -8.45
C LYS A 18 -2.97 7.34 -8.02
N TRP A 19 -2.58 8.59 -8.16
CA TRP A 19 -3.41 9.73 -7.76
C TRP A 19 -4.55 9.95 -8.75
N CYS A 20 -5.73 10.22 -8.22
CA CYS A 20 -6.91 10.42 -9.04
C CYS A 20 -6.70 11.64 -9.96
N ARG A 21 -6.94 11.45 -11.26
CA ARG A 21 -6.83 12.48 -12.32
C ARG A 21 -5.41 12.98 -12.62
N LEU A 22 -4.37 12.37 -12.04
CA LEU A 22 -2.98 12.62 -12.44
C LEU A 22 -2.50 11.49 -13.36
N GLN A 23 -1.40 11.73 -14.07
CA GLN A 23 -0.79 10.70 -14.91
C GLN A 23 0.02 9.73 -14.04
N ASP A 24 0.57 8.68 -14.66
CA ASP A 24 1.36 7.70 -13.93
C ASP A 24 2.75 8.21 -13.51
N VAL A 25 3.21 9.34 -14.09
CA VAL A 25 4.49 9.97 -13.70
C VAL A 25 4.41 10.64 -12.34
N GLU A 26 3.21 11.01 -11.90
CA GLU A 26 2.91 11.57 -10.60
C GLU A 26 2.72 10.50 -9.53
N ASN A 27 2.78 9.20 -9.87
CA ASN A 27 2.69 8.14 -8.89
C ASN A 27 3.82 8.28 -7.86
N SER A 28 3.47 8.21 -6.58
CA SER A 28 4.41 8.36 -5.48
C SER A 28 4.35 7.19 -4.51
N TRP A 29 5.48 6.94 -3.84
CA TRP A 29 5.54 6.00 -2.73
C TRP A 29 5.11 6.71 -1.45
N GLU A 30 4.04 6.23 -0.85
CA GLU A 30 3.48 6.79 0.38
C GLU A 30 3.59 5.78 1.54
N PRO A 31 3.88 6.23 2.77
CA PRO A 31 3.87 5.36 3.94
C PRO A 31 2.53 4.63 4.07
N ALA A 32 2.58 3.31 4.24
CA ALA A 32 1.38 2.49 4.35
C ALA A 32 0.51 2.88 5.55
N ASP A 33 1.11 3.38 6.64
CA ASP A 33 0.41 3.91 7.81
C ASP A 33 -0.53 5.08 7.47
N ASN A 34 -0.02 6.06 6.70
CA ASN A 34 -0.81 7.21 6.27
C ASN A 34 -2.01 6.76 5.43
N ILE A 35 -1.76 5.88 4.47
CA ILE A 35 -2.80 5.40 3.56
C ILE A 35 -3.82 4.51 4.27
N PHE A 36 -3.39 3.69 5.23
CA PHE A 36 -4.29 2.88 6.04
C PHE A 36 -5.19 3.74 6.92
N ALA A 37 -4.65 4.81 7.49
CA ALA A 37 -5.42 5.77 8.29
C ALA A 37 -6.43 6.56 7.43
N ASP A 38 -6.00 7.06 6.27
CA ASP A 38 -6.82 7.94 5.42
C ASP A 38 -7.90 7.19 4.64
N VAL A 39 -7.55 6.04 4.06
CA VAL A 39 -8.42 5.28 3.14
C VAL A 39 -8.45 3.77 3.45
N PRO A 40 -8.84 3.37 4.68
CA PRO A 40 -8.73 1.99 5.16
C PRO A 40 -9.51 0.98 4.30
N VAL A 41 -10.65 1.38 3.72
CA VAL A 41 -11.45 0.50 2.87
C VAL A 41 -10.71 0.15 1.58
N MET A 42 -10.10 1.14 0.92
CA MET A 42 -9.33 0.91 -0.31
C MET A 42 -8.05 0.12 -0.02
N PHE A 43 -7.40 0.38 1.12
CA PHE A 43 -6.23 -0.39 1.56
C PHE A 43 -6.58 -1.86 1.72
N LYS A 44 -7.65 -2.17 2.47
CA LYS A 44 -8.08 -3.56 2.70
C LYS A 44 -8.46 -4.26 1.41
N ALA A 45 -9.15 -3.57 0.50
CA ALA A 45 -9.50 -4.13 -0.81
C ALA A 45 -8.26 -4.46 -1.65
N PHE A 46 -7.26 -3.57 -1.65
CA PHE A 46 -5.99 -3.80 -2.34
C PHE A 46 -5.25 -5.03 -1.79
N CYS A 47 -5.11 -5.12 -0.46
CA CYS A 47 -4.50 -6.28 0.20
C CYS A 47 -5.20 -7.60 -0.16
N LYS A 48 -6.54 -7.62 -0.17
CA LYS A 48 -7.33 -8.83 -0.48
C LYS A 48 -7.23 -9.29 -1.94
N ALA A 49 -7.08 -8.35 -2.86
CA ALA A 49 -6.97 -8.66 -4.29
C ALA A 49 -5.56 -9.13 -4.70
N ALA A 50 -4.55 -8.90 -3.85
CA ALA A 50 -3.16 -9.05 -4.24
C ALA A 50 -2.65 -10.51 -4.24
N LYS A 51 -1.89 -10.84 -5.28
CA LYS A 51 -1.15 -12.11 -5.37
C LYS A 51 0.29 -12.00 -4.88
N SER A 52 0.84 -10.79 -4.86
CA SER A 52 2.22 -10.48 -4.48
C SER A 52 2.52 -10.87 -3.04
N ALA A 53 3.69 -11.48 -2.80
CA ALA A 53 4.12 -11.89 -1.46
C ALA A 53 4.24 -10.69 -0.51
N VAL A 54 4.89 -9.60 -0.95
CA VAL A 54 5.07 -8.40 -0.11
C VAL A 54 3.75 -7.77 0.30
N ILE A 55 2.74 -7.77 -0.57
CA ILE A 55 1.41 -7.23 -0.23
C ILE A 55 0.69 -8.14 0.77
N LYS A 56 0.89 -9.46 0.69
CA LYS A 56 0.33 -10.42 1.67
C LYS A 56 0.99 -10.28 3.03
N GLU A 57 2.31 -10.10 3.08
CA GLU A 57 3.06 -9.83 4.31
C GLU A 57 2.60 -8.51 4.95
N MET A 58 2.46 -7.46 4.14
CA MET A 58 1.87 -6.20 4.58
C MET A 58 0.43 -6.39 5.09
N ALA A 59 -0.42 -7.16 4.40
CA ALA A 59 -1.79 -7.42 4.85
C ALA A 59 -1.82 -8.07 6.25
N VAL A 60 -0.88 -8.98 6.54
CA VAL A 60 -0.71 -9.58 7.86
C VAL A 60 -0.27 -8.53 8.88
N ALA A 61 0.72 -7.69 8.54
CA ALA A 61 1.23 -6.63 9.42
C ALA A 61 0.16 -5.60 9.82
N TYR A 62 -0.80 -5.32 8.93
CA TYR A 62 -1.92 -4.39 9.16
C TYR A 62 -3.22 -5.08 9.58
N GLU A 63 -3.16 -6.35 9.98
CA GLU A 63 -4.31 -7.16 10.46
C GLU A 63 -5.52 -7.15 9.50
N VAL A 64 -5.24 -7.09 8.20
CA VAL A 64 -6.26 -7.14 7.14
C VAL A 64 -6.68 -8.60 6.93
N LYS A 65 -7.75 -9.01 7.62
CA LYS A 65 -8.42 -10.31 7.45
C LYS A 65 -9.11 -10.45 6.11
#